data_AF-B4N689-F1
#
_entry.id   AF-B4N689-F1
#
_cell.length_a   1.000
_cell.length_b   1.000
_cell.length_c   1.000
_cell.angle_alpha   90.00
_cell.angle_beta   90.00
_cell.angle_gamma   90.00
#
_symmetry.space_group_name_H-M   'P 1'
#
loop_
_entity.id
_entity.type
_entity.pdbx_description
1 polymer ?
#
loop_
_entity_poly.entity_id
_entity_poly.type
_entity_poly.pdbx_seq_one_letter_code
_entity_poly.pdbx_strand_id
1 'polypeptide(L)'
;MDERRQRLRAYRRARRKFACVVYLVSIAWMVLALLQWLVVCLVKDVRNAFVDYYWISVIFFVLAMALVTFFIFFEKIRFITGVNWLLCVLIVEFVTIGLFSFVAHTLWPDLIMWFAVCLLLTFLFILFGSIIPHDLTLDVVILFVLAFIFLIVTVFFIMMHVVVGMPYAFIAYQIFITVIVLLFVMYHAQTINGGRFAEMRLDDYLLASLILFHDFVVIFMLTFYAQITYKLASEGMSTTTVMPKVTVPQVTTPGVTNIPDIPTTTIATTTTTTLKPAA
;
A
#
# COMPACT_ATOMS: atom_id res chain seq x y z
N MET A 1 -37.67 -30.39 -17.97
CA MET A 1 -37.38 -28.95 -17.82
C MET A 1 -37.08 -28.55 -16.38
N ASP A 2 -37.70 -29.17 -15.38
CA ASP A 2 -37.51 -28.85 -13.96
C ASP A 2 -36.15 -29.25 -13.40
N GLU A 3 -35.60 -30.39 -13.81
CA GLU A 3 -34.26 -30.83 -13.38
C GLU A 3 -33.15 -29.85 -13.79
N ARG A 4 -33.22 -29.30 -15.01
CA ARG A 4 -32.27 -28.28 -15.49
C ARG A 4 -32.37 -27.01 -14.64
N ARG A 5 -33.59 -26.58 -14.30
CA ARG A 5 -33.81 -25.42 -13.41
C ARG A 5 -33.29 -25.67 -11.99
N GLN A 6 -33.47 -26.88 -11.47
CA GLN A 6 -32.95 -27.28 -10.15
C GLN A 6 -31.42 -27.30 -10.13
N ARG A 7 -30.77 -27.91 -11.13
CA ARG A 7 -29.29 -27.91 -11.26
C ARG A 7 -28.73 -26.48 -11.36
N LEU A 8 -29.36 -25.61 -12.16
CA LEU A 8 -28.97 -24.20 -12.27
C LEU A 8 -29.16 -23.40 -10.97
N ARG A 9 -30.18 -23.73 -10.17
CA ARG A 9 -30.38 -23.12 -8.85
C ARG A 9 -29.34 -23.62 -7.84
N ALA A 10 -29.04 -24.92 -7.85
CA ALA A 10 -28.02 -25.52 -7.00
C ALA A 10 -26.63 -24.95 -7.29
N TYR A 11 -26.26 -24.86 -8.57
CA TYR A 11 -25.03 -24.22 -9.03
C TYR A 11 -24.90 -22.78 -8.53
N ARG A 12 -25.92 -21.93 -8.77
CA ARG A 12 -25.92 -20.53 -8.31
C ARG A 12 -25.81 -20.40 -6.79
N ARG A 13 -26.45 -21.29 -6.02
CA ARG A 13 -26.34 -21.31 -4.56
C ARG A 13 -24.93 -21.67 -4.10
N ALA A 14 -24.33 -22.71 -4.68
CA ALA A 14 -22.96 -23.12 -4.36
C ALA A 14 -21.96 -22.00 -4.67
N ARG A 15 -22.08 -21.37 -5.84
CA ARG A 15 -21.23 -20.26 -6.27
C ARG A 15 -21.36 -19.03 -5.39
N ARG A 16 -22.58 -18.65 -4.98
CA ARG A 16 -22.80 -17.52 -4.05
C ARG A 16 -22.21 -17.81 -2.66
N LYS A 17 -22.31 -19.05 -2.18
CA LYS A 17 -21.68 -19.45 -0.91
C LYS A 17 -20.17 -19.36 -1.00
N PHE A 18 -19.59 -19.88 -2.08
CA PHE A 18 -18.16 -19.77 -2.36
C PHE A 18 -17.69 -18.31 -2.37
N ALA A 19 -18.32 -17.45 -3.18
CA ALA A 19 -17.97 -16.05 -3.25
C ALA A 19 -18.08 -15.34 -1.89
N CYS A 20 -19.14 -15.63 -1.12
CA CYS A 20 -19.30 -15.10 0.23
C CYS A 20 -18.15 -15.51 1.15
N VAL A 21 -17.75 -16.78 1.15
CA VAL A 21 -16.61 -17.27 1.95
C VAL A 21 -15.32 -16.59 1.52
N VAL A 22 -15.05 -16.48 0.22
CA VAL A 22 -13.85 -15.82 -0.31
C VAL A 22 -13.77 -14.38 0.19
N TYR A 23 -14.82 -13.58 -0.01
CA TYR A 23 -14.82 -12.18 0.41
C TYR A 23 -14.74 -12.01 1.93
N LEU A 24 -15.42 -12.84 2.72
CA LEU A 24 -15.33 -12.81 4.18
C LEU A 24 -13.91 -13.13 4.67
N VAL A 25 -13.28 -14.16 4.10
CA VAL A 25 -11.91 -14.55 4.45
C VAL A 25 -10.92 -13.45 4.03
N SER A 26 -11.07 -12.83 2.84
CA SER A 26 -10.25 -11.67 2.45
C SER A 26 -10.39 -10.48 3.41
N ILE A 27 -11.62 -10.16 3.84
CA ILE A 27 -11.84 -9.10 4.83
C ILE A 27 -11.19 -9.47 6.16
N ALA A 28 -11.27 -10.73 6.59
CA ALA A 28 -10.60 -11.19 7.80
C ALA A 28 -9.08 -11.01 7.73
N TRP A 29 -8.45 -11.30 6.58
CA TRP A 29 -7.02 -11.03 6.36
C TRP A 29 -6.68 -9.55 6.42
N MET A 30 -7.50 -8.68 5.81
CA MET A 30 -7.30 -7.23 5.85
C MET A 30 -7.43 -6.68 7.27
N VAL A 31 -8.39 -7.18 8.06
CA VAL A 31 -8.57 -6.79 9.47
C VAL A 31 -7.40 -7.27 10.32
N LEU A 32 -6.96 -8.51 10.13
CA LEU A 32 -5.78 -9.06 10.82
C LEU A 32 -4.54 -8.19 10.56
N ALA A 33 -4.29 -7.86 9.29
CA ALA A 33 -3.18 -6.99 8.90
C ALA A 33 -3.28 -5.59 9.51
N LEU A 34 -4.47 -4.97 9.48
CA LEU A 34 -4.71 -3.66 10.08
C LEU A 34 -4.42 -3.67 11.58
N LEU A 35 -4.88 -4.69 12.31
CA LEU A 35 -4.64 -4.80 13.74
C LEU A 35 -3.14 -4.88 14.05
N GLN A 36 -2.39 -5.69 13.31
CA GLN A 36 -0.94 -5.79 13.48
C GLN A 36 -0.22 -4.48 13.14
N TRP A 37 -0.60 -3.82 12.05
CA TRP A 37 -0.01 -2.53 11.67
C TRP A 37 -0.32 -1.43 12.68
N LEU A 38 -1.53 -1.41 13.26
CA LEU A 38 -1.87 -0.47 14.33
C LEU A 38 -1.03 -0.70 15.58
N VAL A 39 -0.78 -1.96 15.97
CA VAL A 39 0.14 -2.26 17.09
C VAL A 39 1.52 -1.68 16.84
N VAL A 40 2.06 -1.84 15.62
CA VAL A 40 3.38 -1.27 15.24
C VAL A 40 3.37 0.27 15.32
N CYS A 41 2.31 0.93 14.86
CA CYS A 41 2.23 2.40 14.93
C CYS A 41 2.06 2.95 16.35
N LEU A 42 1.31 2.25 17.21
CA LEU A 42 0.94 2.73 18.55
C LEU A 42 1.99 2.43 19.61
N VAL A 43 2.72 1.31 19.49
CA VAL A 43 3.74 0.90 20.47
C VAL A 43 5.11 1.42 20.05
N LYS A 44 5.61 2.43 20.77
CA LYS A 44 6.88 3.12 20.43
C LYS A 44 8.08 2.17 20.34
N ASP A 45 8.19 1.21 21.26
CA ASP A 45 9.32 0.28 21.29
C ASP A 45 9.33 -0.64 20.06
N VAL A 46 8.15 -1.14 19.68
CA VAL A 46 7.97 -1.96 18.47
C VAL A 46 8.28 -1.14 17.22
N ARG A 47 7.77 0.10 17.16
CA ARG A 47 8.05 1.02 16.05
C ARG A 47 9.55 1.25 15.87
N ASN A 48 10.27 1.58 16.94
CA ASN A 48 11.70 1.84 16.89
C ASN A 48 12.48 0.60 16.46
N ALA A 49 12.10 -0.59 16.95
CA ALA A 49 12.72 -1.85 16.52
C ALA A 49 12.61 -2.07 15.00
N PHE A 50 11.46 -1.78 14.38
CA PHE A 50 11.28 -1.93 12.92
C PHE A 50 11.88 -0.80 12.08
N VAL A 51 12.18 0.35 12.69
CA VAL A 51 12.99 1.40 12.05
C VAL A 51 14.46 0.98 12.02
N ASP A 52 15.00 0.53 13.16
CA ASP A 52 16.42 0.16 13.30
C ASP A 52 16.75 -1.14 12.56
N TYR A 53 15.85 -2.13 12.61
CA TYR A 53 16.02 -3.45 11.98
C TYR A 53 15.12 -3.62 10.74
N TYR A 54 15.05 -2.60 9.88
CA TYR A 54 14.20 -2.62 8.68
C TYR A 54 14.45 -3.82 7.74
N TRP A 55 15.69 -4.33 7.70
CA TRP A 55 16.10 -5.47 6.88
C TRP A 55 15.32 -6.75 7.20
N ILE A 56 14.83 -6.91 8.44
CA ILE A 56 13.98 -8.04 8.83
C ILE A 56 12.71 -8.05 7.98
N SER A 57 12.05 -6.89 7.83
CA SER A 57 10.84 -6.76 7.02
C SER A 57 11.09 -7.14 5.56
N VAL A 58 12.23 -6.74 5.00
CA VAL A 58 12.61 -7.08 3.62
C VAL A 58 12.76 -8.59 3.43
N ILE A 59 13.40 -9.29 4.37
CA ILE A 59 13.55 -10.76 4.31
C ILE A 59 12.19 -11.45 4.34
N PHE A 60 11.31 -11.06 5.29
CA PHE A 60 9.96 -11.64 5.38
C PHE A 60 9.13 -11.36 4.13
N PHE A 61 9.25 -10.17 3.53
CA PHE A 61 8.56 -9.84 2.29
C PHE A 61 9.02 -10.73 1.11
N VAL A 62 10.33 -10.91 0.93
CA VAL A 62 10.87 -11.78 -0.13
C VAL A 62 10.46 -13.24 0.11
N LEU A 63 10.51 -13.70 1.35
CA LEU A 63 10.07 -15.04 1.73
C LEU A 63 8.58 -15.24 1.47
N ALA A 64 7.75 -14.22 1.75
CA ALA A 64 6.32 -14.25 1.45
C ALA A 64 6.08 -14.40 -0.05
N MET A 65 6.76 -13.62 -0.90
CA MET A 65 6.63 -13.73 -2.36
C MET A 65 7.06 -15.10 -2.89
N ALA A 66 8.13 -15.68 -2.34
CA ALA A 66 8.54 -17.05 -2.67
C ALA A 66 7.47 -18.08 -2.28
N LEU A 67 6.86 -17.94 -1.10
CA LEU A 67 5.82 -18.84 -0.62
C LEU A 67 4.50 -18.71 -1.39
N VAL A 68 4.12 -17.50 -1.80
CA VAL A 68 2.97 -17.28 -2.69
C VAL A 68 3.19 -17.97 -4.02
N THR A 69 4.39 -17.81 -4.59
CA THR A 69 4.77 -18.46 -5.86
C THR A 69 4.69 -19.97 -5.72
N PHE A 70 5.27 -20.53 -4.65
CA PHE A 70 5.16 -21.95 -4.32
C PHE A 70 3.70 -22.39 -4.18
N PHE A 71 2.88 -21.65 -3.44
CA PHE A 71 1.47 -21.97 -3.21
C PHE A 71 0.63 -21.97 -4.50
N ILE A 72 0.96 -21.10 -5.47
CA ILE A 72 0.30 -21.07 -6.78
C ILE A 72 0.66 -22.29 -7.63
N PHE A 73 1.95 -22.65 -7.71
CA PHE A 73 2.43 -23.74 -8.58
C PHE A 73 2.13 -25.15 -8.05
N PHE A 74 2.14 -25.34 -6.73
CA PHE A 74 1.97 -26.67 -6.12
C PHE A 74 0.51 -26.99 -5.79
N GLU A 75 -0.30 -27.21 -6.83
CA GLU A 75 -1.74 -27.52 -6.72
C GLU A 75 -2.04 -28.69 -5.77
N LYS A 76 -1.18 -29.72 -5.73
CA LYS A 76 -1.34 -30.89 -4.85
C LYS A 76 -1.39 -30.53 -3.35
N ILE A 77 -0.66 -29.50 -2.94
CA ILE A 77 -0.56 -29.07 -1.55
C ILE A 77 -1.86 -28.38 -1.11
N ARG A 78 -2.55 -27.69 -2.04
CA ARG A 78 -3.81 -26.98 -1.77
C ARG A 78 -4.97 -27.93 -1.43
N PHE A 79 -4.93 -29.18 -1.88
CA PHE A 79 -5.99 -30.14 -1.59
C PHE A 79 -5.97 -30.65 -0.14
N ILE A 80 -4.84 -30.54 0.57
CA ILE A 80 -4.75 -30.94 1.98
C ILE A 80 -5.21 -29.77 2.84
N THR A 81 -6.45 -29.82 3.33
CA THR A 81 -7.11 -28.68 4.01
C THR A 81 -6.28 -28.07 5.14
N GLY A 82 -5.66 -28.88 6.00
CA GLY A 82 -4.84 -28.39 7.11
C GLY A 82 -3.57 -27.65 6.65
N VAL A 83 -2.86 -28.21 5.67
CA VAL A 83 -1.64 -27.60 5.12
C VAL A 83 -1.97 -26.34 4.32
N ASN A 84 -3.10 -26.35 3.58
CA ASN A 84 -3.59 -25.20 2.83
C ASN A 84 -3.84 -24.01 3.77
N TRP A 85 -4.59 -24.20 4.86
CA TRP A 85 -4.82 -23.16 5.86
C TRP A 85 -3.52 -22.67 6.51
N LEU A 86 -2.63 -23.59 6.90
CA LEU A 86 -1.35 -23.23 7.50
C LEU A 86 -0.51 -22.36 6.56
N LEU A 87 -0.39 -22.74 5.29
CA LEU A 87 0.35 -21.97 4.30
C LEU A 87 -0.29 -20.60 4.04
N CYS A 88 -1.62 -20.51 3.97
CA CYS A 88 -2.29 -19.23 3.77
C CYS A 88 -2.06 -18.27 4.94
N VAL A 89 -2.19 -18.75 6.18
CA VAL A 89 -1.90 -17.93 7.37
C VAL A 89 -0.45 -17.47 7.34
N LEU A 90 0.48 -18.39 7.08
CA LEU A 90 1.91 -18.07 7.06
C LEU A 90 2.25 -17.05 5.96
N ILE A 91 1.64 -17.16 4.78
CA ILE A 91 1.76 -16.16 3.70
C ILE A 91 1.25 -14.79 4.17
N VAL A 92 0.03 -14.73 4.72
CA VAL A 92 -0.58 -13.46 5.18
C VAL A 92 0.29 -12.81 6.25
N GLU A 93 0.76 -13.58 7.24
CA GLU A 93 1.64 -13.09 8.30
C GLU A 93 2.96 -12.55 7.74
N PHE A 94 3.62 -13.27 6.83
CA PHE A 94 4.90 -12.83 6.27
C PHE A 94 4.76 -11.58 5.40
N VAL A 95 3.68 -11.48 4.61
CA VAL A 95 3.38 -10.23 3.88
C VAL A 95 3.15 -9.09 4.86
N THR A 96 2.37 -9.32 5.93
CA THR A 96 2.02 -8.31 6.93
C THR A 96 3.26 -7.79 7.66
N ILE A 97 4.13 -8.70 8.11
CA ILE A 97 5.44 -8.38 8.70
C ILE A 97 6.34 -7.67 7.70
N GLY A 98 6.30 -8.06 6.42
CA GLY A 98 7.07 -7.43 5.36
C GLY A 98 6.77 -5.94 5.18
N LEU A 99 5.56 -5.50 5.56
CA LEU A 99 5.16 -4.09 5.51
C LEU A 99 5.48 -3.31 6.80
N PHE A 100 5.94 -3.95 7.87
CA PHE A 100 6.17 -3.29 9.17
C PHE A 100 7.17 -2.14 9.10
N SER A 101 8.22 -2.25 8.27
CA SER A 101 9.17 -1.15 8.06
C SER A 101 8.48 0.11 7.52
N PHE A 102 7.56 0.01 6.55
CA PHE A 102 6.81 1.16 6.04
C PHE A 102 5.83 1.72 7.07
N VAL A 103 5.13 0.83 7.77
CA VAL A 103 4.17 1.17 8.81
C VAL A 103 4.86 1.89 9.99
N ALA A 104 6.08 1.49 10.34
CA ALA A 104 6.83 2.11 11.42
C ALA A 104 7.18 3.59 11.16
N HIS A 105 7.26 3.99 9.88
CA HIS A 105 7.47 5.39 9.48
C HIS A 105 6.18 6.20 9.36
N THR A 106 5.03 5.56 9.54
CA THR A 106 3.71 6.14 9.32
C THR A 106 3.04 6.49 10.65
N LEU A 107 2.21 7.54 10.63
CA LEU A 107 1.36 7.91 11.76
C LEU A 107 0.03 7.17 11.70
N TRP A 108 -0.48 6.75 12.86
CA TRP A 108 -1.71 5.96 12.95
C TRP A 108 -2.95 6.59 12.25
N PRO A 109 -3.19 7.92 12.21
CA PRO A 109 -4.34 8.48 11.53
C PRO A 109 -4.24 8.31 10.00
N ASP A 110 -3.05 8.56 9.44
CA ASP A 110 -2.80 8.41 8.00
C ASP A 110 -2.91 6.94 7.58
N LEU A 111 -2.41 6.02 8.40
CA LEU A 111 -2.56 4.58 8.17
C LEU A 111 -4.04 4.19 8.01
N ILE A 112 -4.90 4.60 8.96
CA ILE A 112 -6.34 4.27 8.93
C ILE A 112 -7.04 4.92 7.74
N MET A 113 -6.75 6.19 7.46
CA MET A 113 -7.36 6.91 6.34
C MET A 113 -7.05 6.23 5.01
N TRP A 114 -5.76 5.96 4.74
CA TRP A 114 -5.36 5.33 3.48
C TRP A 114 -5.79 3.87 3.40
N PHE A 115 -5.82 3.14 4.51
CA PHE A 115 -6.40 1.80 4.57
C PHE A 115 -7.87 1.82 4.14
N ALA A 116 -8.67 2.76 4.68
CA ALA A 116 -10.08 2.90 4.32
C ALA A 116 -10.28 3.27 2.84
N VAL A 117 -9.44 4.16 2.30
CA VAL A 117 -9.46 4.51 0.86
C VAL A 117 -9.14 3.29 -0.01
N CYS A 118 -8.11 2.52 0.31
CA CYS A 118 -7.73 1.32 -0.45
C CYS A 118 -8.81 0.23 -0.36
N LEU A 119 -9.41 0.06 0.83
CA LEU A 119 -10.49 -0.91 1.05
C LEU A 119 -11.72 -0.54 0.23
N LEU A 120 -12.12 0.73 0.26
CA LEU A 120 -13.24 1.24 -0.54
C LEU A 120 -12.97 1.06 -2.03
N LEU A 121 -11.79 1.43 -2.50
CA LEU A 121 -11.41 1.32 -3.92
C LEU A 121 -11.45 -0.14 -4.39
N THR A 122 -10.87 -1.06 -3.62
CA THR A 122 -10.90 -2.50 -3.90
C THR A 122 -12.33 -3.02 -3.94
N PHE A 123 -13.16 -2.64 -2.95
CA PHE A 123 -14.57 -3.05 -2.88
C PHE A 123 -15.38 -2.56 -4.09
N LEU A 124 -15.20 -1.30 -4.50
CA LEU A 124 -15.88 -0.74 -5.67
C LEU A 124 -15.52 -1.49 -6.95
N PHE A 125 -14.25 -1.84 -7.14
CA PHE A 125 -13.82 -2.58 -8.32
C PHE A 125 -14.21 -4.06 -8.30
N ILE A 126 -14.30 -4.69 -7.13
CA ILE A 126 -14.95 -6.00 -6.99
C ILE A 126 -16.42 -5.91 -7.43
N LEU A 127 -17.14 -4.87 -7.01
CA LEU A 127 -18.54 -4.65 -7.39
C LEU A 127 -18.68 -4.41 -8.90
N PHE A 128 -17.83 -3.56 -9.49
CA PHE A 128 -17.82 -3.33 -10.93
C PHE A 128 -17.50 -4.61 -11.71
N GLY A 129 -16.48 -5.36 -11.31
CA GLY A 129 -16.17 -6.66 -11.91
C GLY A 129 -17.35 -7.63 -11.85
N SER A 130 -18.12 -7.59 -10.75
CA SER A 130 -19.31 -8.44 -10.54
C SER A 130 -20.51 -8.07 -11.42
N ILE A 131 -20.67 -6.79 -11.78
CA ILE A 131 -21.85 -6.27 -12.50
C ILE A 131 -21.60 -6.16 -14.01
N ILE A 132 -20.36 -5.88 -14.42
CA ILE A 132 -20.04 -5.60 -15.82
C ILE A 132 -20.43 -6.80 -16.72
N PRO A 133 -21.16 -6.56 -17.82
CA PRO A 133 -21.60 -7.62 -18.73
C PRO A 133 -20.44 -8.16 -19.58
N HIS A 134 -19.39 -7.36 -19.82
CA HIS A 134 -18.20 -7.77 -20.56
C HIS A 134 -17.39 -8.82 -19.79
N ASP A 135 -16.97 -9.88 -20.48
CA ASP A 135 -16.24 -10.99 -19.89
C ASP A 135 -14.73 -10.76 -19.99
N LEU A 136 -14.14 -10.21 -18.92
CA LEU A 136 -12.69 -10.00 -18.81
C LEU A 136 -11.92 -11.32 -18.75
N THR A 137 -12.58 -12.43 -18.42
CA THR A 137 -11.91 -13.73 -18.31
C THR A 137 -11.54 -14.32 -19.67
N LEU A 138 -12.24 -13.91 -20.73
CA LEU A 138 -11.90 -14.21 -22.12
C LEU A 138 -10.67 -13.40 -22.57
N ASP A 139 -10.59 -12.15 -22.13
CA ASP A 139 -9.56 -11.19 -22.52
C ASP A 139 -8.33 -11.19 -21.60
N VAL A 140 -8.08 -12.30 -20.89
CA VAL A 140 -6.96 -12.41 -19.94
C VAL A 140 -5.60 -12.09 -20.57
N VAL A 141 -5.41 -12.46 -21.84
CA VAL A 141 -4.17 -12.15 -22.59
C VAL A 141 -4.04 -10.63 -22.81
N ILE A 142 -5.14 -9.95 -23.13
CA ILE A 142 -5.15 -8.50 -23.35
C ILE A 142 -4.85 -7.77 -22.03
N LEU A 143 -5.43 -8.24 -20.91
CA LEU A 143 -5.12 -7.72 -19.57
C LEU A 143 -3.62 -7.82 -19.25
N PHE A 144 -2.98 -8.96 -19.54
CA PHE A 144 -1.53 -9.11 -19.37
C PHE A 144 -0.73 -8.17 -20.28
N VAL A 145 -1.07 -8.06 -21.57
CA VAL A 145 -0.39 -7.15 -22.49
C VAL A 145 -0.52 -5.69 -22.04
N LEU A 146 -1.72 -5.27 -21.63
CA LEU A 146 -1.97 -3.93 -21.11
C LEU A 146 -1.17 -3.67 -19.82
N ALA A 147 -1.11 -4.65 -18.92
CA ALA A 147 -0.31 -4.58 -17.71
C ALA A 147 1.19 -4.40 -18.01
N PHE A 148 1.72 -5.12 -19.00
CA PHE A 148 3.12 -4.95 -19.43
C PHE A 148 3.38 -3.55 -20.01
N ILE A 149 2.49 -3.01 -20.84
CA ILE A 149 2.62 -1.67 -21.39
C ILE A 149 2.61 -0.62 -20.27
N PHE A 150 1.65 -0.70 -19.35
CA PHE A 150 1.59 0.21 -18.22
C PHE A 150 2.79 0.02 -17.27
N LEU A 151 3.32 -1.18 -17.11
CA LEU A 151 4.54 -1.43 -16.35
C LEU A 151 5.73 -0.67 -16.95
N ILE A 152 5.93 -0.70 -18.27
CA ILE A 152 6.98 0.08 -18.93
C ILE A 152 6.81 1.58 -18.66
N VAL A 153 5.58 2.08 -18.77
CA VAL A 153 5.24 3.49 -18.47
C VAL A 153 5.53 3.85 -17.01
N THR A 154 5.20 2.95 -16.06
CA THR A 154 5.45 3.17 -14.63
C THR A 154 6.94 3.19 -14.31
N VAL A 155 7.74 2.32 -14.95
CA VAL A 155 9.20 2.32 -14.83
C VAL A 155 9.76 3.66 -15.32
N PHE A 156 9.24 4.21 -16.42
CA PHE A 156 9.63 5.54 -16.88
C PHE A 156 9.32 6.63 -15.84
N PHE A 157 8.09 6.66 -15.30
CA PHE A 157 7.71 7.69 -14.32
C PHE A 157 8.45 7.60 -12.99
N ILE A 158 8.70 6.39 -12.47
CA ILE A 158 9.49 6.24 -11.24
C ILE A 158 10.95 6.66 -11.47
N MET A 159 11.53 6.39 -12.64
CA MET A 159 12.86 6.89 -13.00
C MET A 159 12.90 8.41 -13.13
N MET A 160 11.87 9.04 -13.70
CA MET A 160 11.73 10.50 -13.72
C MET A 160 11.64 11.09 -12.30
N HIS A 161 10.94 10.42 -11.38
CA HIS A 161 10.87 10.84 -9.99
C HIS A 161 12.24 10.74 -9.29
N VAL A 162 12.91 9.59 -9.40
CA VAL A 162 14.15 9.30 -8.67
C VAL A 162 15.37 10.01 -9.26
N VAL A 163 15.54 10.01 -10.59
CA VAL A 163 16.74 10.53 -11.26
C VAL A 163 16.64 12.02 -11.54
N VAL A 164 15.48 12.48 -12.02
CA VAL A 164 15.27 13.89 -12.40
C VAL A 164 14.72 14.72 -11.23
N GLY A 165 14.25 14.07 -10.16
CA GLY A 165 13.68 14.75 -9.00
C GLY A 165 12.31 15.35 -9.26
N MET A 166 11.56 14.85 -10.25
CA MET A 166 10.23 15.37 -10.60
C MET A 166 9.17 14.81 -9.63
N PRO A 167 8.62 15.60 -8.68
CA PRO A 167 7.76 15.08 -7.62
C PRO A 167 6.42 14.55 -8.15
N TYR A 168 5.82 15.22 -9.12
CA TYR A 168 4.53 14.82 -9.71
C TYR A 168 4.59 13.50 -10.50
N ALA A 169 5.79 13.07 -10.93
CA ALA A 169 5.97 11.79 -11.62
C ALA A 169 5.62 10.59 -10.73
N PHE A 170 5.78 10.71 -9.41
CA PHE A 170 5.36 9.67 -8.47
C PHE A 170 3.84 9.44 -8.49
N ILE A 171 3.05 10.52 -8.59
CA ILE A 171 1.59 10.42 -8.67
C ILE A 171 1.18 9.68 -9.94
N ALA A 172 1.81 9.98 -11.08
CA ALA A 172 1.57 9.26 -12.33
C ALA A 172 1.92 7.77 -12.19
N TYR A 173 3.10 7.45 -11.65
CA TYR A 173 3.51 6.07 -11.33
C TYR A 173 2.45 5.34 -10.49
N GLN A 174 1.99 5.97 -9.40
CA GLN A 174 0.98 5.41 -8.51
C GLN A 174 -0.35 5.16 -9.22
N ILE A 175 -0.83 6.10 -10.03
CA ILE A 175 -2.08 5.96 -10.79
C ILE A 175 -1.99 4.77 -11.74
N PHE A 176 -0.91 4.66 -12.52
CA PHE A 176 -0.78 3.58 -13.49
C PHE A 176 -0.71 2.20 -12.82
N ILE A 177 0.07 2.01 -11.76
CA ILE A 177 0.08 0.72 -11.03
C ILE A 177 -1.30 0.43 -10.44
N THR A 178 -1.95 1.43 -9.84
CA THR A 178 -3.30 1.26 -9.28
C THR A 178 -4.29 0.82 -10.36
N VAL A 179 -4.25 1.40 -11.55
CA VAL A 179 -5.09 0.97 -12.68
C VAL A 179 -4.82 -0.48 -13.08
N ILE A 180 -3.55 -0.90 -13.18
CA ILE A 180 -3.20 -2.30 -13.48
C ILE A 180 -3.84 -3.24 -12.45
N VAL A 181 -3.61 -2.98 -11.16
CA VAL A 181 -4.10 -3.86 -10.09
C VAL A 181 -5.62 -3.89 -10.06
N LEU A 182 -6.28 -2.75 -10.23
CA LEU A 182 -7.74 -2.68 -10.24
C LEU A 182 -8.38 -3.44 -11.41
N LEU A 183 -7.73 -3.48 -12.58
CA LEU A 183 -8.16 -4.33 -13.69
C LEU A 183 -8.06 -5.83 -13.32
N PHE A 184 -7.00 -6.25 -12.62
CA PHE A 184 -6.89 -7.60 -12.09
C PHE A 184 -7.90 -7.90 -10.99
N VAL A 185 -8.20 -6.96 -10.10
CA VAL A 185 -9.26 -7.10 -9.09
C VAL A 185 -10.61 -7.37 -9.75
N MET A 186 -10.94 -6.65 -10.83
CA MET A 186 -12.17 -6.90 -11.59
C MET A 186 -12.18 -8.28 -12.24
N TYR A 187 -11.05 -8.68 -12.86
CA TYR A 187 -10.88 -10.01 -13.42
C TYR A 187 -11.07 -11.10 -12.35
N HIS A 188 -10.45 -10.95 -11.19
CA HIS A 188 -10.58 -11.90 -10.08
C HIS A 188 -12.01 -11.96 -9.55
N ALA A 189 -12.69 -10.83 -9.38
CA ALA A 189 -14.10 -10.80 -9.00
C ALA A 189 -14.99 -11.57 -9.99
N GLN A 190 -14.72 -11.49 -11.30
CA GLN A 190 -15.43 -12.27 -12.31
C GLN A 190 -15.15 -13.77 -12.17
N THR A 191 -13.89 -14.18 -11.99
CA THR A 191 -13.55 -15.60 -11.79
C THR A 191 -14.16 -16.19 -10.51
N ILE A 192 -14.31 -15.39 -9.45
CA ILE A 192 -14.89 -15.79 -8.16
C ILE A 192 -16.41 -15.97 -8.27
N ASN A 193 -17.10 -15.01 -8.90
CA ASN A 193 -18.54 -15.05 -9.08
C ASN A 193 -18.99 -16.07 -10.14
N GLY A 194 -18.10 -16.45 -11.06
CA GLY A 194 -18.27 -17.53 -12.02
C GLY A 194 -19.33 -17.27 -13.10
N GLY A 195 -19.59 -18.28 -13.92
CA GLY A 195 -20.53 -18.15 -15.06
C GLY A 195 -19.96 -17.36 -16.25
N ARG A 196 -18.63 -17.33 -16.35
CA ARG A 196 -17.82 -16.67 -17.38
C ARG A 196 -16.85 -17.68 -18.03
N PHE A 197 -16.07 -17.27 -19.03
CA PHE A 197 -15.16 -18.15 -19.77
C PHE A 197 -14.19 -18.92 -18.85
N ALA A 198 -13.60 -18.24 -17.87
CA ALA A 198 -12.82 -18.87 -16.82
C ALA A 198 -13.48 -18.66 -15.45
N GLU A 199 -13.53 -19.72 -14.65
CA GLU A 199 -14.04 -19.66 -13.29
C GLU A 199 -13.15 -20.42 -12.33
N MET A 200 -13.09 -19.90 -11.10
CA MET A 200 -12.29 -20.51 -10.05
C MET A 200 -13.02 -21.73 -9.49
N ARG A 201 -12.26 -22.77 -9.11
CA ARG A 201 -12.84 -23.98 -8.51
C ARG A 201 -13.41 -23.64 -7.13
N LEU A 202 -14.51 -24.30 -6.78
CA LEU A 202 -15.20 -24.04 -5.50
C LEU A 202 -14.36 -24.43 -4.27
N ASP A 203 -13.37 -25.31 -4.44
CA ASP A 203 -12.48 -25.74 -3.35
C ASP A 203 -11.30 -24.80 -3.14
N ASP A 204 -11.00 -23.91 -4.10
CA ASP A 204 -9.84 -23.00 -4.08
C ASP A 204 -10.15 -21.66 -3.38
N TYR A 205 -11.10 -21.63 -2.43
CA TYR A 205 -11.54 -20.37 -1.80
C TYR A 205 -10.42 -19.65 -1.06
N LEU A 206 -9.47 -20.39 -0.48
CA LEU A 206 -8.30 -19.83 0.18
C LEU A 206 -7.36 -19.12 -0.81
N LEU A 207 -7.09 -19.74 -1.96
CA LEU A 207 -6.31 -19.14 -3.03
C LEU A 207 -6.97 -17.86 -3.55
N ALA A 208 -8.29 -17.90 -3.75
CA ALA A 208 -9.05 -16.72 -4.19
C ALA A 208 -8.94 -15.58 -3.17
N SER A 209 -9.05 -15.93 -1.89
CA SER A 209 -8.98 -14.94 -0.81
C SER A 209 -7.59 -14.31 -0.67
N LEU A 210 -6.53 -15.10 -0.90
CA LEU A 210 -5.14 -14.65 -0.90
C LEU A 210 -4.85 -13.70 -2.07
N ILE A 211 -5.35 -14.01 -3.26
CA ILE A 211 -5.17 -13.15 -4.44
C ILE A 211 -5.76 -11.76 -4.16
N LEU A 212 -7.01 -11.69 -3.68
CA LEU A 212 -7.63 -10.40 -3.34
C LEU A 212 -6.89 -9.66 -2.21
N PHE A 213 -6.35 -10.39 -1.24
CA PHE A 213 -5.51 -9.78 -0.19
C PHE A 213 -4.23 -9.18 -0.77
N HIS A 214 -3.56 -9.86 -1.70
CA HIS A 214 -2.35 -9.35 -2.34
C HIS A 214 -2.64 -8.14 -3.23
N ASP A 215 -3.72 -8.16 -4.01
CA ASP A 215 -4.14 -7.00 -4.79
C ASP A 215 -4.34 -5.77 -3.89
N PHE A 216 -5.02 -5.96 -2.75
CA PHE A 216 -5.18 -4.91 -1.76
C PHE A 216 -3.84 -4.45 -1.17
N VAL A 217 -2.95 -5.37 -0.79
CA VAL A 217 -1.63 -5.03 -0.23
C VAL A 217 -0.81 -4.22 -1.23
N VAL A 218 -0.83 -4.54 -2.53
CA VAL A 218 -0.11 -3.78 -3.54
C VAL A 218 -0.67 -2.35 -3.64
N ILE A 219 -1.99 -2.18 -3.70
CA ILE A 219 -2.61 -0.85 -3.73
C ILE A 219 -2.25 -0.06 -2.46
N PHE A 220 -2.35 -0.69 -1.28
CA PHE A 220 -2.02 -0.07 -0.01
C PHE A 220 -0.54 0.32 0.07
N MET A 221 0.37 -0.52 -0.42
CA MET A 221 1.80 -0.25 -0.44
C MET A 221 2.14 1.03 -1.23
N LEU A 222 1.45 1.28 -2.35
CA LEU A 222 1.66 2.48 -3.15
C LEU A 222 1.33 3.78 -2.39
N THR A 223 0.50 3.71 -1.35
CA THR A 223 0.09 4.88 -0.59
C THR A 223 1.10 5.31 0.47
N PHE A 224 2.09 4.48 0.83
CA PHE A 224 3.05 4.80 1.89
C PHE A 224 3.90 6.05 1.59
N TYR A 225 4.24 6.30 0.33
CA TYR A 225 4.94 7.54 -0.02
C TYR A 225 4.09 8.77 0.35
N ALA A 226 2.80 8.75 0.06
CA ALA A 226 1.88 9.82 0.42
C ALA A 226 1.64 9.89 1.94
N GLN A 227 1.49 8.75 2.60
CA GLN A 227 1.34 8.66 4.06
C GLN A 227 2.52 9.29 4.81
N ILE A 228 3.74 9.00 4.38
CA ILE A 228 4.97 9.45 5.06
C ILE A 228 5.28 10.91 4.71
N THR A 229 5.04 11.33 3.46
CA THR A 229 5.43 12.66 2.97
C THR A 229 4.39 13.72 3.28
N TYR A 230 3.11 13.46 3.02
CA TYR A 230 2.06 14.48 3.07
C TYR A 230 1.26 14.48 4.38
N LYS A 231 1.20 13.36 5.11
CA LYS A 231 0.59 13.28 6.46
C LYS A 231 -0.79 13.94 6.61
N LEU A 232 -1.64 13.82 5.58
CA LEU A 232 -2.90 14.57 5.44
C LEU A 232 -3.80 14.46 6.68
N ALA A 233 -3.94 13.26 7.25
CA ALA A 233 -4.84 13.04 8.38
C ALA A 233 -4.24 13.56 9.70
N SER A 234 -2.93 13.40 9.87
CA SER A 234 -2.24 13.82 11.09
C SER A 234 -2.13 15.33 11.22
N GLU A 235 -1.98 16.06 10.11
CA GLU A 235 -1.99 17.52 10.10
C GLU A 235 -3.37 18.08 10.48
N GLY A 236 -4.46 17.47 9.98
CA GLY A 236 -5.83 17.86 10.30
C GLY A 236 -6.19 17.74 11.78
N MET A 237 -5.61 16.77 12.50
CA MET A 237 -5.89 16.55 13.93
C MET A 237 -5.19 17.56 14.86
N SER A 238 -4.18 18.29 14.37
CA SER A 238 -3.40 19.25 15.17
C SER A 238 -4.03 20.65 15.25
N THR A 239 -5.03 20.96 14.41
CA THR A 239 -5.61 22.31 14.31
C THR A 239 -6.75 22.61 15.29
N THR A 240 -7.17 21.65 16.12
CA THR A 240 -8.28 21.86 17.09
C THR A 240 -7.84 22.46 18.43
N THR A 241 -6.61 22.98 18.56
CA THR A 241 -6.13 23.61 19.80
C THR A 241 -5.50 24.97 19.53
N VAL A 242 -6.28 25.93 19.04
CA VAL A 242 -5.87 27.34 19.06
C VAL A 242 -6.34 27.95 20.38
N MET A 243 -5.44 28.06 21.36
CA MET A 243 -5.67 28.92 22.53
C MET A 243 -5.66 30.40 22.10
N PRO A 244 -6.53 31.26 22.66
CA PRO A 244 -6.53 32.68 22.34
C PRO A 244 -5.22 33.31 22.82
N LYS A 245 -4.49 33.95 21.90
CA LYS A 245 -3.31 34.76 22.21
C LYS A 245 -3.75 35.95 23.07
N VAL A 246 -3.46 35.90 24.37
CA VAL A 246 -3.60 37.05 25.27
C VAL A 246 -2.51 38.06 24.90
N THR A 247 -2.90 39.15 24.25
CA THR A 247 -2.02 40.28 23.96
C THR A 247 -1.91 41.16 25.20
N VAL A 248 -0.74 41.16 25.86
CA VAL A 248 -0.41 42.16 26.90
C VAL A 248 0.13 43.41 26.18
N PRO A 249 -0.34 44.64 26.48
CA PRO A 249 0.15 45.86 25.85
C PRO A 249 1.56 46.22 26.34
N GLN A 250 2.50 46.45 25.42
CA GLN A 250 3.78 47.10 25.75
C GLN A 250 3.58 48.62 25.82
N VAL A 251 3.95 49.21 26.96
CA VAL A 251 4.14 50.65 27.15
C VAL A 251 5.62 50.94 27.01
N THR A 252 6.01 51.78 26.04
CA THR A 252 7.32 52.45 26.02
C THR A 252 7.20 53.86 25.45
N THR A 253 7.69 54.80 26.25
CA THR A 253 7.75 56.26 26.09
C THR A 253 8.80 56.71 25.05
N PRO A 254 8.75 57.97 24.55
CA PRO A 254 9.52 58.41 23.37
C PRO A 254 10.80 59.22 23.68
N GLY A 255 11.78 59.13 22.77
CA GLY A 255 12.75 60.20 22.47
C GLY A 255 14.22 59.93 22.81
N VAL A 256 15.09 59.97 21.78
CA VAL A 256 16.34 60.77 21.65
C VAL A 256 17.08 60.37 20.36
N THR A 257 17.61 61.38 19.68
CA THR A 257 18.08 61.49 18.29
C THR A 257 19.60 61.28 18.06
N ASN A 258 19.95 60.67 16.91
CA ASN A 258 21.09 60.85 15.97
C ASN A 258 22.43 61.48 16.40
N ILE A 259 23.58 60.84 16.06
CA ILE A 259 24.83 61.39 15.39
C ILE A 259 25.66 60.23 14.71
N PRO A 260 26.38 60.41 13.56
CA PRO A 260 26.95 59.34 12.69
C PRO A 260 28.51 59.21 12.59
N ASP A 261 28.95 58.07 12.00
CA ASP A 261 30.18 57.65 11.25
C ASP A 261 31.57 58.33 11.38
N ILE A 262 32.64 57.51 11.60
CA ILE A 262 34.08 57.72 11.18
C ILE A 262 34.79 56.33 10.98
N PRO A 263 35.80 56.16 10.07
CA PRO A 263 36.08 54.91 9.33
C PRO A 263 37.40 54.14 9.62
N THR A 264 37.44 52.92 9.05
CA THR A 264 38.52 52.03 8.55
C THR A 264 39.98 52.23 8.99
N THR A 265 40.65 51.15 9.42
CA THR A 265 42.11 50.99 9.29
C THR A 265 42.51 49.54 8.99
N THR A 266 43.27 49.40 7.91
CA THR A 266 43.89 48.20 7.34
C THR A 266 45.26 47.95 7.98
N ILE A 267 45.59 46.72 8.40
CA ILE A 267 46.98 46.22 8.45
C ILE A 267 47.02 44.76 8.00
N ALA A 268 47.98 44.47 7.11
CA ALA A 268 48.17 43.21 6.42
C ALA A 268 49.32 42.36 7.01
N THR A 269 49.26 41.07 6.67
CA THR A 269 50.37 40.10 6.45
C THR A 269 51.16 39.57 7.66
N THR A 270 51.12 38.25 7.87
CA THR A 270 52.32 37.40 7.78
C THR A 270 51.96 35.94 7.42
N THR A 271 52.74 35.41 6.50
CA THR A 271 52.76 34.11 5.82
C THR A 271 53.26 32.98 6.72
N THR A 272 52.69 31.77 6.65
CA THR A 272 53.51 30.53 6.68
C THR A 272 52.83 29.35 5.98
N THR A 273 53.60 28.77 5.09
CA THR A 273 53.44 27.65 4.16
C THR A 273 53.45 26.29 4.87
N THR A 274 52.66 25.30 4.41
CA THR A 274 53.12 23.93 4.08
C THR A 274 52.04 23.09 3.37
N LEU A 275 52.29 22.84 2.08
CA LEU A 275 52.01 21.66 1.23
C LEU A 275 52.30 20.31 1.95
N LYS A 276 51.77 19.09 1.69
CA LYS A 276 50.96 18.41 0.64
C LYS A 276 50.75 16.91 1.13
N PRO A 277 50.43 15.88 0.30
CA PRO A 277 49.13 15.24 0.03
C PRO A 277 48.95 13.75 0.46
N ALA A 278 47.72 13.27 0.21
CA ALA A 278 47.30 11.97 -0.35
C ALA A 278 47.86 10.64 0.20
N ALA A 279 46.94 9.82 0.70
CA ALA A 279 46.73 8.44 0.29
C ALA A 279 45.21 8.21 0.14
#